data_AF-A0A512CY47-F1
#
_entry.id   AF-A0A512CY47-F1
#
_cell.length_a   1.000
_cell.length_b   1.000
_cell.length_c   1.000
_cell.angle_alpha   90.00
_cell.angle_beta   90.00
_cell.angle_gamma   90.00
#
_symmetry.space_group_name_H-M   'P 1'
#
loop_
_entity.id
_entity.type
_entity.pdbx_description
1 polymer ?
#
loop_
_entity_poly.entity_id
_entity_poly.type
_entity_poly.pdbx_seq_one_letter_code
_entity_poly.pdbx_strand_id
1 'polypeptide(L)'
;MTANQIPVDPHPDVPDPTVDRVVAPQEDLRGRALGRLKKKADFRIHLLIYVLVNAMLVLIWAMTGAAFFWPAFVLAGWGIGLVANAVDAYVVDEPTEQQIESEMERLRRR
;
A
#
# COMPACT_ATOMS: atom_id res chain seq x y z
N MET A 1 37.16 25.18 46.97
CA MET A 1 35.90 24.50 46.57
C MET A 1 35.43 25.16 45.28
N THR A 2 36.01 24.81 44.12
CA THR A 2 35.70 23.68 43.21
C THR A 2 34.38 23.83 42.46
N ALA A 3 34.47 24.16 41.17
CA ALA A 3 33.73 23.46 40.12
C ALA A 3 34.36 23.82 38.76
N ASN A 4 35.24 22.95 38.29
CA ASN A 4 35.79 22.95 36.95
C ASN A 4 34.66 22.63 35.96
N GLN A 5 34.01 23.66 35.41
CA GLN A 5 33.06 23.53 34.32
C GLN A 5 33.87 23.33 33.03
N ILE A 6 34.13 22.07 32.68
CA ILE A 6 34.72 21.71 31.40
C ILE A 6 33.73 22.17 30.31
N PRO A 7 34.15 22.95 29.29
CA PRO A 7 33.33 23.22 28.13
C PRO A 7 33.02 21.88 27.44
N VAL A 8 31.76 21.44 27.53
CA VAL A 8 31.30 20.27 26.78
C VAL A 8 31.08 20.75 25.36
N ASP A 9 32.09 20.54 24.50
CA ASP A 9 31.91 20.71 23.06
C ASP A 9 30.77 19.76 22.60
N PRO A 10 29.77 20.24 21.86
CA PRO A 10 28.77 19.38 21.26
C PRO A 10 29.46 18.42 20.29
N HIS A 11 29.67 17.18 20.72
CA HIS A 11 30.25 16.14 19.88
C HIS A 11 29.22 15.77 18.80
N PRO A 12 29.48 16.02 17.50
CA PRO A 12 28.50 15.83 16.43
C PRO A 12 28.18 14.36 16.10
N ASP A 13 28.79 13.40 16.81
CA ASP A 13 28.82 11.99 16.42
C ASP A 13 28.08 11.06 17.39
N VAL A 14 27.43 11.59 18.43
CA VAL A 14 26.55 10.79 19.31
C VAL A 14 25.12 10.91 18.79
N PRO A 15 24.54 9.84 18.19
CA PRO A 15 23.14 9.86 17.79
C PRO A 15 22.29 10.11 19.03
N ASP A 16 21.54 11.21 19.04
CA ASP A 16 20.62 11.50 20.14
C ASP A 16 19.51 10.42 20.12
N PRO A 17 19.46 9.53 21.12
CA PRO A 17 18.50 8.44 21.14
C PRO A 17 17.06 8.94 21.26
N THR A 18 16.85 10.21 21.63
CA THR A 18 15.53 10.83 21.66
C THR A 18 15.11 11.33 20.29
N VAL A 19 16.04 11.73 19.43
CA VAL A 19 15.75 12.16 18.05
C VAL A 19 15.41 10.95 17.18
N ASP A 20 16.21 9.88 17.24
CA ASP A 20 15.95 8.65 16.47
C ASP A 20 14.61 8.00 16.82
N ARG A 21 14.23 8.02 18.10
CA ARG A 21 13.00 7.39 18.59
C ARG A 21 11.74 8.22 18.33
N VAL A 22 11.85 9.50 17.98
CA VAL A 22 10.70 10.36 17.63
C VAL A 22 10.49 10.38 16.11
N VAL A 23 11.57 10.27 15.33
CA VAL A 23 11.55 10.24 13.87
C VAL A 23 11.07 8.87 13.35
N ALA A 24 11.60 7.76 13.87
CA ALA A 24 11.26 6.42 13.36
C ALA A 24 9.77 6.01 13.52
N PRO A 25 9.09 6.21 14.67
CA PRO A 25 7.69 5.79 14.82
C PRO A 25 6.71 6.64 14.02
N GLN A 26 6.98 7.94 13.83
CA GLN A 26 6.11 8.82 13.04
C GLN A 26 6.29 8.66 11.53
N GLU A 27 7.52 8.40 11.07
CA GLU A 27 7.79 8.11 9.66
C GLU A 27 7.19 6.77 9.21
N ASP A 28 7.24 5.74 10.07
CA ASP A 28 6.59 4.45 9.81
C ASP A 28 5.07 4.55 9.71
N LEU A 29 4.42 5.28 10.63
CA LEU A 29 2.96 5.49 10.59
C LEU A 29 2.50 6.26 9.34
N ARG A 30 3.27 7.27 8.92
CA ARG A 30 3.00 8.01 7.68
C ARG A 30 3.22 7.14 6.44
N GLY A 31 4.28 6.35 6.40
CA GLY A 31 4.57 5.41 5.31
C GLY A 31 3.45 4.38 5.14
N ARG A 32 2.95 3.82 6.24
CA ARG A 32 1.85 2.84 6.24
C ARG A 32 0.51 3.47 5.87
N ALA A 33 0.22 4.70 6.30
CA ALA A 33 -0.97 5.45 5.87
C ALA A 33 -0.95 5.78 4.35
N LEU A 34 0.20 6.20 3.82
CA LEU A 34 0.38 6.48 2.39
C LEU A 34 0.28 5.23 1.53
N GLY A 35 0.83 4.10 1.99
CA GLY A 35 0.74 2.81 1.30
C GLY A 35 -0.70 2.36 1.09
N ARG A 36 -1.56 2.50 2.10
CA ARG A 36 -2.99 2.16 2.03
C ARG A 36 -3.77 3.02 1.03
N LEU A 37 -3.46 4.32 0.97
CA LEU A 37 -4.07 5.24 0.00
C LEU A 37 -3.63 4.92 -1.43
N LYS A 38 -2.35 4.59 -1.62
CA LYS A 38 -1.78 4.29 -2.93
C LYS A 38 -2.33 2.99 -3.53
N LYS A 39 -2.41 1.90 -2.75
CA LYS A 39 -2.99 0.63 -3.21
C LYS A 39 -4.44 0.78 -3.70
N LYS A 40 -5.25 1.55 -2.97
CA LYS A 40 -6.64 1.85 -3.37
C LYS A 40 -6.72 2.71 -4.63
N ALA A 41 -5.80 3.67 -4.80
CA ALA A 41 -5.72 4.49 -6.00
C ALA A 41 -5.31 3.68 -7.23
N ASP A 42 -4.31 2.80 -7.09
CA ASP A 42 -3.83 1.94 -8.17
C ASP A 42 -4.92 0.95 -8.63
N PHE A 43 -5.68 0.38 -7.68
CA PHE A 43 -6.83 -0.46 -8.01
C PHE A 43 -7.91 0.32 -8.78
N ARG A 44 -8.23 1.55 -8.36
CA ARG A 44 -9.23 2.40 -9.02
C ARG A 44 -8.84 2.71 -10.46
N ILE A 45 -7.56 2.98 -10.72
CA ILE A 45 -7.04 3.22 -12.07
C ILE A 45 -7.21 1.96 -12.93
N HIS A 46 -6.84 0.79 -12.40
CA HIS A 46 -7.00 -0.48 -13.13
C HIS A 46 -8.47 -0.79 -13.43
N LEU A 47 -9.38 -0.56 -12.48
CA LEU A 47 -10.81 -0.72 -12.68
C LEU A 47 -11.34 0.25 -13.74
N LEU A 48 -10.93 1.52 -13.71
CA LEU A 48 -11.36 2.52 -14.68
C LEU A 48 -10.90 2.16 -16.10
N ILE A 49 -9.63 1.75 -16.26
CA ILE A 49 -9.10 1.27 -17.55
C ILE A 49 -9.87 0.04 -18.02
N TYR A 50 -10.14 -0.92 -17.13
CA TYR A 50 -10.90 -2.11 -17.47
C TYR A 50 -12.30 -1.75 -17.99
N VAL A 51 -13.04 -0.89 -17.29
CA VAL A 51 -14.37 -0.45 -17.72
C VAL A 51 -14.31 0.27 -19.06
N LEU A 52 -13.36 1.18 -19.25
CA LEU A 52 -13.23 1.97 -20.48
C LEU A 52 -12.93 1.09 -21.70
N VAL A 53 -11.97 0.18 -21.56
CA VAL A 53 -11.57 -0.74 -22.63
C VAL A 53 -12.70 -1.72 -22.97
N ASN A 54 -13.34 -2.31 -21.97
CA ASN A 54 -14.46 -3.24 -22.20
C ASN A 54 -15.69 -2.53 -22.79
N ALA A 55 -16.01 -1.31 -22.34
CA ALA A 55 -17.08 -0.52 -22.94
C ALA A 55 -16.80 -0.20 -24.41
N MET A 56 -15.55 0.16 -24.75
CA MET A 56 -15.12 0.37 -26.13
C MET A 56 -15.24 -0.91 -26.97
N LEU A 57 -14.82 -2.07 -26.46
CA LEU A 57 -14.94 -3.37 -27.13
C LEU A 57 -16.40 -3.74 -27.41
N VAL A 58 -17.28 -3.53 -26.42
CA VAL A 58 -18.72 -3.75 -26.56
C VAL A 58 -19.34 -2.80 -27.58
N LEU A 59 -18.93 -1.52 -27.58
CA LEU A 59 -19.37 -0.55 -28.57
C LEU A 59 -18.96 -0.95 -29.99
N ILE A 60 -17.70 -1.35 -30.17
CA ILE A 60 -17.21 -1.86 -31.46
C ILE A 60 -18.04 -3.06 -31.89
N TRP A 61 -18.24 -4.04 -31.01
CA TRP A 61 -19.06 -5.21 -31.32
C TRP A 61 -20.49 -4.83 -31.75
N ALA A 62 -21.14 -3.93 -31.00
CA ALA A 62 -22.49 -3.45 -31.29
C ALA A 62 -22.57 -2.73 -32.64
N MET A 63 -21.55 -1.95 -33.00
CA MET A 63 -21.45 -1.26 -34.30
C MET A 63 -21.12 -2.22 -35.45
N THR A 64 -20.36 -3.29 -35.19
CA THR A 64 -19.94 -4.25 -36.22
C THR A 64 -21.06 -5.26 -36.54
N GLY A 65 -22.05 -5.42 -35.65
CA GLY A 65 -23.17 -6.33 -35.84
C GLY A 65 -22.75 -7.82 -35.84
N ALA A 66 -21.63 -8.15 -35.21
CA ALA A 66 -21.10 -9.51 -35.20
C ALA A 66 -22.06 -10.44 -34.44
N ALA A 67 -22.44 -11.57 -35.05
CA ALA A 67 -23.36 -12.53 -34.44
C ALA A 67 -22.85 -13.14 -33.12
N PHE A 68 -21.52 -13.17 -32.94
CA PHE A 68 -20.87 -13.75 -31.77
C PHE A 68 -20.25 -12.67 -30.87
N PHE A 69 -20.57 -12.71 -29.57
CA PHE A 69 -20.11 -11.75 -28.56
C PHE A 69 -18.69 -12.04 -28.09
N TRP A 70 -17.73 -11.82 -28.97
CA TRP A 70 -16.30 -11.99 -28.68
C TRP A 70 -15.75 -11.14 -27.52
N PRO A 71 -16.30 -9.95 -27.16
CA PRO A 71 -15.83 -9.20 -25.99
C PRO A 71 -15.90 -10.01 -24.69
N ALA A 72 -16.79 -10.99 -24.57
CA ALA A 72 -16.89 -11.84 -23.38
C ALA A 72 -15.57 -12.54 -23.03
N PHE A 73 -14.76 -12.92 -24.02
CA PHE A 73 -13.46 -13.55 -23.75
C PHE A 73 -12.48 -12.57 -23.12
N VAL A 74 -12.49 -11.31 -23.55
CA VAL A 74 -11.64 -10.26 -22.96
C VAL A 74 -12.13 -9.94 -21.55
N LEU A 75 -13.44 -9.81 -21.37
CA LEU A 75 -14.04 -9.62 -20.04
C LEU A 75 -13.68 -10.77 -19.09
N ALA A 76 -13.78 -12.01 -19.53
CA ALA A 76 -13.52 -13.19 -18.70
C ALA A 76 -12.02 -13.37 -18.42
N GLY A 77 -11.16 -13.28 -19.44
CA GLY A 77 -9.72 -13.48 -19.29
C GLY A 77 -9.07 -12.44 -18.41
N TRP A 78 -9.38 -11.15 -18.61
CA TRP A 78 -8.84 -10.07 -17.78
C TRP A 78 -9.64 -9.79 -16.51
N GLY A 79 -10.94 -10.08 -16.50
CA GLY A 79 -11.82 -9.84 -15.35
C GLY A 79 -11.42 -10.67 -14.13
N ILE A 80 -10.92 -11.89 -14.32
CA ILE A 80 -10.43 -12.73 -13.22
C ILE A 80 -9.25 -12.07 -12.49
N GLY A 81 -8.28 -11.51 -13.24
CA GLY A 81 -7.16 -10.78 -12.66
C GLY A 81 -7.59 -9.51 -11.90
N LEU A 82 -8.60 -8.81 -12.42
CA LEU A 82 -9.17 -7.64 -11.75
C LEU A 82 -9.88 -8.02 -10.44
N VAL A 83 -10.62 -9.13 -10.42
CA VAL A 83 -11.27 -9.64 -9.19
C VAL A 83 -10.23 -10.05 -8.16
N ALA A 84 -9.16 -10.74 -8.55
CA ALA A 84 -8.07 -11.08 -7.64
C ALA A 84 -7.43 -9.82 -7.03
N ASN A 85 -7.18 -8.79 -7.83
CA ASN A 85 -6.64 -7.51 -7.37
C ASN A 85 -7.63 -6.74 -6.49
N ALA A 86 -8.94 -6.88 -6.72
CA ALA A 86 -9.99 -6.30 -5.88
C ALA A 86 -10.04 -6.98 -4.50
N VAL A 87 -9.91 -8.30 -4.46
CA VAL A 87 -9.85 -9.07 -3.21
C VAL A 87 -8.61 -8.66 -2.41
N ASP A 88 -7.46 -8.52 -3.04
CA ASP A 88 -6.26 -8.03 -2.36
C ASP A 88 -6.41 -6.59 -1.84
N ALA A 89 -7.03 -5.71 -2.62
CA ALA A 89 -7.19 -4.29 -2.25
C ALA A 89 -8.29 -4.01 -1.20
N TYR A 90 -9.32 -4.86 -1.10
CA TYR A 90 -10.49 -4.61 -0.22
C TYR A 90 -10.77 -5.70 0.81
N VAL A 91 -10.26 -6.92 0.66
CA VAL A 91 -10.59 -8.07 1.53
C VAL A 91 -9.39 -8.53 2.34
N VAL A 92 -8.18 -8.41 1.82
CA VAL A 92 -6.97 -8.65 2.60
C VAL A 92 -6.76 -7.45 3.52
N ASP A 93 -7.28 -7.54 4.74
CA ASP A 93 -6.92 -6.64 5.82
C ASP A 93 -5.42 -6.81 6.10
N GLU A 94 -4.63 -5.88 5.59
CA GLU A 94 -3.21 -5.80 5.85
C GLU A 94 -3.03 -5.68 7.38
N PRO A 95 -2.33 -6.63 8.05
CA PRO A 95 -2.30 -6.71 9.49
C PRO A 95 -1.96 -5.36 10.10
N THR A 96 -2.80 -4.89 11.02
CA THR A 96 -2.56 -3.59 11.65
C THR A 96 -1.22 -3.63 12.38
N GLU A 97 -0.49 -2.52 12.46
CA GLU A 97 0.82 -2.48 13.13
C GLU A 97 0.78 -3.07 14.53
N GLN A 98 -0.32 -2.86 15.25
CA GLN A 98 -0.60 -3.45 16.56
C GLN A 98 -0.66 -4.99 16.53
N GLN A 99 -1.24 -5.58 15.47
CA GLN A 99 -1.24 -7.04 15.29
C GLN A 99 0.16 -7.56 14.97
N ILE A 100 0.92 -6.86 14.11
CA ILE A 100 2.30 -7.24 13.77
C ILE A 100 3.18 -7.17 15.02
N GLU A 101 3.07 -6.09 15.81
CA GLU A 101 3.85 -5.92 17.04
C GLU A 101 3.49 -6.97 18.10
N SER A 102 2.20 -7.32 18.23
CA SER A 102 1.77 -8.40 19.12
C SER A 102 2.29 -9.78 18.68
N GLU A 103 2.37 -10.04 17.37
CA GLU A 103 2.96 -11.28 16.83
C GLU A 103 4.48 -11.31 17.04
N MET A 104 5.18 -10.20 16.77
CA MET A 104 6.62 -10.10 17.03
C MET A 104 6.95 -10.28 18.51
N GLU A 105 6.19 -9.67 19.42
CA GLU A 105 6.37 -9.88 20.86
C GLU A 105 6.16 -11.35 21.24
N ARG A 106 5.16 -12.01 20.66
CA ARG A 106 4.87 -13.42 20.91
C ARG A 106 5.98 -14.34 20.38
N LEU A 107 6.58 -14.03 19.22
CA LEU A 107 7.73 -14.74 18.67
C LEU A 107 9.00 -14.50 19.48
N ARG A 108 9.22 -13.28 19.98
CA ARG A 108 10.38 -12.93 20.82
C ARG A 108 10.31 -13.55 22.23
N ARG A 109 9.10 -13.88 22.70
CA ARG A 109 8.85 -14.57 23.98
C ARG A 109 8.96 -16.09 23.90
N ARG A 110 9.09 -16.67 22.71
CA ARG A 110 9.37 -18.10 22.49
C ARG A 110 10.86 -18.34 22.32
#